data_AF-E9CQT6-F1
#
_entry.id   AF-E9CQT6-F1
#
_cell.length_a   1.000
_cell.length_b   1.000
_cell.length_c   1.000
_cell.angle_alpha   90.00
_cell.angle_beta   90.00
_cell.angle_gamma   90.00
#
_symmetry.space_group_name_H-M   'P 1'
#
loop_
_entity.id
_entity.type
_entity.pdbx_description
1 polymer ?
#
loop_
_entity_poly.entity_id
_entity_poly.type
_entity_poly.pdbx_seq_one_letter_code
_entity_poly.pdbx_strand_id
1 'polypeptide(L)' 'MASQSWRSEPRKNYTNDFKLRMVKLASQPEASVAQIAREHGINDNLIFKWLRLWQN' A
#
# COMPACT_ATOMS: atom_id res chain seq x y z
N MET A 1 -0.07 -35.11 -4.04
CA MET A 1 -0.07 -33.81 -4.74
C MET A 1 -1.24 -33.00 -4.19
N ALA A 2 -0.99 -32.15 -3.18
CA ALA A 2 -2.04 -31.38 -2.53
C ALA A 2 -1.86 -29.89 -2.85
N SER A 3 -2.77 -29.41 -3.69
CA SER A 3 -3.30 -28.06 -3.83
C SER A 3 -2.83 -27.02 -2.78
N GLN A 4 -1.71 -26.39 -3.07
CA GLN A 4 -1.58 -24.93 -3.17
C GLN A 4 -2.66 -24.08 -2.42
N SER A 5 -2.50 -23.87 -1.11
CA SER A 5 -3.28 -22.90 -0.31
C SER A 5 -2.50 -21.58 -0.08
N TRP A 6 -2.00 -20.97 -1.16
CA TRP A 6 -1.03 -19.85 -1.13
C TRP A 6 -1.67 -18.45 -1.25
N ARG A 7 -3.00 -18.34 -1.16
CA ARG A 7 -3.69 -17.05 -1.34
C ARG A 7 -4.79 -16.80 -0.31
N SER A 8 -4.44 -16.91 0.96
CA SER A 8 -5.30 -16.40 2.02
C SER A 8 -4.46 -15.67 3.06
N GLU A 9 -3.56 -14.79 2.62
CA GLU A 9 -3.12 -13.73 3.53
C GLU A 9 -4.39 -12.94 3.92
N PRO A 10 -4.72 -12.86 5.22
CA PRO A 10 -5.85 -12.09 5.67
C PRO A 10 -5.66 -10.67 5.14
N ARG A 11 -6.67 -10.16 4.42
CA ARG A 11 -6.64 -8.81 3.84
C ARG A 11 -6.31 -7.83 4.97
N LYS A 12 -5.08 -7.30 4.97
CA LYS A 12 -4.67 -6.29 5.93
C LYS A 12 -5.59 -5.08 5.74
N ASN A 13 -6.51 -4.90 6.68
CA ASN A 13 -7.40 -3.74 6.69
C ASN A 13 -6.62 -2.57 7.28
N TYR A 14 -6.17 -1.68 6.41
CA TYR A 14 -5.54 -0.43 6.82
C TYR A 14 -6.61 0.61 7.16
N THR A 15 -6.47 1.28 8.30
CA THR A 15 -7.32 2.39 8.70
C THR A 15 -7.13 3.57 7.75
N ASN A 16 -8.14 4.44 7.61
CA ASN A 16 -8.05 5.59 6.72
C ASN A 16 -6.94 6.58 7.12
N ASP A 17 -6.66 6.74 8.42
CA ASP A 17 -5.54 7.56 8.90
C ASP A 17 -4.20 7.03 8.38
N PHE A 18 -4.02 5.70 8.41
CA PHE A 18 -2.80 5.07 7.90
C PHE A 18 -2.67 5.28 6.38
N LYS A 19 -3.76 5.11 5.63
CA LYS A 19 -3.79 5.41 4.20
C LYS A 19 -3.40 6.87 3.93
N LEU A 20 -3.92 7.82 4.74
CA LEU A 20 -3.66 9.27 4.63
C LEU A 20 -2.19 9.57 4.78
N ARG A 21 -1.54 8.97 5.78
CA ARG A 21 -0.10 9.09 5.95
C ARG A 21 0.67 8.54 4.75
N MET A 22 0.30 7.36 4.24
CA MET A 22 0.99 6.75 3.10
C MET A 22 0.86 7.57 1.82
N VAL A 23 -0.34 8.08 1.51
CA VAL A 23 -0.55 8.94 0.35
C VAL A 23 0.15 10.28 0.53
N LYS A 24 0.13 10.87 1.73
CA LYS A 24 0.84 12.13 2.00
C LYS A 24 2.35 11.99 1.82
N LEU A 25 2.93 10.88 2.27
CA LEU A 25 4.34 10.55 2.04
C LEU A 25 4.58 10.36 0.54
N ALA A 26 3.78 9.53 -0.12
CA ALA A 26 3.94 9.20 -1.54
C ALA A 26 3.59 10.34 -2.51
N SER A 27 2.88 11.37 -2.02
CA SER A 27 2.59 12.60 -2.78
C SER A 27 3.77 13.58 -2.77
N GLN A 28 4.80 13.35 -1.96
CA GLN A 28 6.00 14.17 -2.02
C GLN A 28 6.83 13.78 -3.25
N PRO A 29 7.27 14.75 -4.07
CA PRO A 29 8.02 14.46 -5.30
C PRO A 29 9.40 13.82 -5.03
N GLU A 30 9.93 13.99 -3.82
CA GLU A 30 11.20 13.39 -3.38
C GLU A 30 11.03 11.98 -2.80
N ALA A 31 9.80 11.59 -2.45
CA ALA A 31 9.57 10.33 -1.75
C ALA A 31 9.16 9.23 -2.75
N SER A 32 9.97 8.17 -2.80
CA SER A 32 9.67 7.03 -3.67
C SER A 32 8.61 6.13 -3.05
N VAL A 33 7.50 5.93 -3.76
CA VAL A 33 6.40 5.02 -3.36
C VAL A 33 6.95 3.61 -3.04
N ALA A 34 7.91 3.13 -3.82
CA ALA A 34 8.53 1.81 -3.61
C ALA A 34 9.38 1.77 -2.33
N GLN A 35 10.03 2.88 -1.97
CA GLN A 35 10.79 2.97 -0.71
C GLN A 35 9.85 3.00 0.49
N ILE A 36 8.79 3.82 0.44
CA ILE A 36 7.75 3.89 1.49
C ILE A 36 7.09 2.51 1.68
N ALA A 37 6.75 1.84 0.58
CA ALA A 37 6.19 0.50 0.58
C ALA A 37 7.10 -0.52 1.29
N ARG A 38 8.41 -0.50 0.97
CA ARG A 38 9.40 -1.38 1.61
C ARG A 38 9.60 -1.07 3.09
N GLU A 39 9.68 0.21 3.44
CA GLU A 39 9.89 0.67 4.82
C GLU A 39 8.72 0.31 5.73
N HIS A 40 7.49 0.42 5.21
CA HIS A 40 6.27 0.10 5.96
C HIS A 40 5.75 -1.34 5.74
N GLY A 41 6.40 -2.14 4.89
CA GLY A 41 5.97 -3.50 4.56
C GLY A 41 4.59 -3.56 3.90
N ILE A 42 4.25 -2.55 3.10
CA ILE A 42 2.99 -2.43 2.36
C ILE A 42 3.25 -2.73 0.90
N ASN A 43 2.26 -3.27 0.20
CA ASN A 43 2.36 -3.45 -1.25
C ASN A 43 2.28 -2.09 -1.97
N ASP A 44 3.25 -1.79 -2.84
CA ASP A 44 3.30 -0.53 -3.60
C ASP A 44 2.06 -0.32 -4.48
N ASN A 45 1.50 -1.39 -5.07
CA ASN A 45 0.24 -1.31 -5.82
C ASN A 45 -0.93 -0.77 -4.97
N LEU A 46 -0.91 -1.02 -3.65
CA LEU A 46 -1.94 -0.54 -2.75
C LEU A 46 -1.82 0.97 -2.54
N ILE A 47 -0.60 1.49 -2.43
CA ILE A 47 -0.32 2.93 -2.32
C ILE A 47 -0.73 3.64 -3.62
N PHE A 48 -0.42 3.07 -4.79
CA PHE A 48 -0.88 3.62 -6.08
C PHE A 48 -2.41 3.66 -6.19
N LYS A 49 -3.11 2.63 -5.70
CA LYS A 49 -4.58 2.63 -5.63
C LYS A 49 -5.09 3.77 -4.74
N TRP A 50 -4.47 4.01 -3.59
CA TRP A 50 -4.89 5.09 -2.69
C TRP A 50 -4.55 6.48 -3.24
N LEU A 51 -3.38 6.65 -3.87
CA LEU A 51 -3.01 7.88 -4.58
C LEU A 51 -4.07 8.23 -5.62
N ARG A 52 -4.47 7.27 -6.46
CA ARG A 52 -5.50 7.49 -7.48
C ARG A 52 -6.87 7.83 -6.90
N LEU A 53 -7.21 7.30 -5.71
CA LEU A 53 -8.48 7.59 -5.04
C LEU A 53 -8.52 8.99 -4.42
N TRP A 54 -7.38 9.62 -4.13
CA TRP A 54 -7.31 10.94 -3.47
C TRP A 54 -6.70 12.06 -4.30
N GLN A 55 -6.13 11.74 -5.47
CA GLN A 55 -5.74 12.74 -6.47
C GLN A 55 -6.87 13.07 -7.47
N ASN A 56 -8.06 12.45 -7.33
CA ASN A 56 -9.28 12.83 -8.03
C ASN A 56 -10.18 13.64 -7.09
#